data_AF-A0A7X5VM57-F1
#
_entry.id   AF-A0A7X5VM57-F1
#
_cell.length_a   1.000
_cell.length_b   1.000
_cell.length_c   1.000
_cell.angle_alpha   90.00
_cell.angle_beta   90.00
_cell.angle_gamma   90.00
#
_symmetry.space_group_name_H-M   'P 1'
#
loop_
_entity.id
_entity.type
_entity.pdbx_description
1 polymer ?
#
loop_
_entity_poly.entity_id
_entity_poly.type
_entity_poly.pdbx_seq_one_letter_code
_entity_poly.pdbx_strand_id
1 'polypeptide(L)'
;MTTAKAFMINTADQYPFSGTADDLTRVHQGWGTPSVKNLYDLRDNISFIDESVVLANMETVQYVAIVDPGEPALRFTMTYADPAGNPAAAMHRINDISLKVTSPSSVEYHGNNG
;
A
#
# COMPACT_ATOMS: atom_id res chain seq x y z
N MET A 1 10.80 -5.14 -9.73
CA MET A 1 10.57 -5.84 -8.44
C MET A 1 9.61 -5.01 -7.60
N THR A 2 8.31 -5.09 -7.88
CA THR A 2 7.28 -4.30 -7.16
C THR A 2 6.68 -5.06 -5.97
N THR A 3 6.52 -6.38 -6.08
CA THR A 3 5.91 -7.25 -5.07
C THR A 3 6.70 -7.28 -3.76
N ALA A 4 8.02 -7.46 -3.82
CA ALA A 4 8.88 -7.40 -2.62
C ALA A 4 8.78 -6.03 -1.92
N LYS A 5 8.69 -4.93 -2.69
CA LYS A 5 8.48 -3.58 -2.15
C LYS A 5 7.11 -3.48 -1.46
N ALA A 6 6.06 -4.04 -2.04
CA ALA A 6 4.72 -4.05 -1.43
C ALA A 6 4.73 -4.79 -0.08
N PHE A 7 5.35 -5.97 -0.01
CA PHE A 7 5.48 -6.72 1.23
C PHE A 7 6.20 -5.94 2.32
N MET A 8 7.37 -5.37 2.00
CA MET A 8 8.15 -4.62 2.99
C MET A 8 7.45 -3.36 3.50
N ILE A 9 6.56 -2.75 2.70
CA ILE A 9 5.71 -1.63 3.11
C ILE A 9 4.54 -2.12 3.97
N ASN A 10 3.82 -3.15 3.52
CA ASN A 10 2.59 -3.61 4.16
C ASN A 10 2.84 -4.13 5.58
N THR A 11 3.94 -4.86 5.76
CA THR A 11 4.31 -5.52 7.02
C THR A 11 5.29 -4.69 7.86
N ALA A 12 5.53 -3.43 7.49
CA ALA A 12 6.40 -2.54 8.23
C ALA A 12 5.84 -2.24 9.64
N ASP A 13 6.75 -2.08 10.59
CA ASP A 13 6.48 -1.56 11.91
C ASP A 13 6.43 -0.03 11.85
N GLN A 14 5.28 0.55 12.17
CA GLN A 14 5.12 2.00 12.25
C GLN A 14 5.57 2.50 13.62
N TYR A 15 6.23 3.66 13.64
CA TYR A 15 6.55 4.30 14.91
C TYR A 15 5.28 4.82 15.58
N PRO A 16 5.16 4.75 16.91
CA PRO A 16 4.01 5.31 17.61
C PRO A 16 3.98 6.82 17.38
N PHE A 17 2.84 7.34 16.93
CA PHE A 17 2.57 8.78 16.86
C PHE A 17 1.84 9.18 18.14
N SER A 18 2.54 9.81 19.07
CA SER A 18 2.02 10.25 20.36
C SER A 18 2.19 11.76 20.56
N GLY A 19 1.60 12.56 19.66
CA GLY A 19 1.39 13.99 19.87
C GLY A 19 2.14 14.89 18.90
N THR A 20 1.86 16.19 18.98
CA THR A 20 2.37 17.21 18.05
C THR A 20 3.87 17.52 18.22
N ALA A 21 4.51 16.96 19.26
CA ALA A 21 5.94 17.12 19.52
C ALA A 21 6.79 15.99 18.92
N ASP A 22 6.15 14.90 18.46
CA ASP A 22 6.85 13.81 17.79
C ASP A 22 7.19 14.29 16.37
N ASP A 23 8.46 14.62 16.12
CA ASP A 23 9.00 15.03 14.81
C ASP A 23 9.09 13.83 13.84
N LEU A 24 8.03 13.04 13.78
CA LEU A 24 7.92 11.81 13.03
C LEU A 24 6.79 11.91 12.03
N THR A 25 6.76 12.99 11.24
CA THR A 25 5.83 13.11 10.11
C THR A 25 5.96 11.91 9.16
N ARG A 26 4.91 11.61 8.37
CA ARG A 26 4.96 10.53 7.36
C ARG A 26 6.19 10.61 6.44
N VAL A 27 6.70 11.82 6.18
CA VAL A 27 7.90 11.99 5.34
C VAL A 27 9.20 11.60 6.04
N HIS A 28 9.24 11.54 7.38
CA HIS A 28 10.44 11.14 8.14
C HIS A 28 10.58 9.62 8.26
N GLN A 29 9.49 8.92 8.57
CA GLN A 29 9.53 7.45 8.72
C GLN A 29 9.15 6.68 7.46
N GLY A 30 8.65 7.36 6.42
CA GLY A 30 8.07 6.69 5.26
C GLY A 30 6.86 5.84 5.64
N TRP A 31 6.93 4.54 5.35
CA TRP A 31 5.88 3.58 5.70
C TRP A 31 6.13 2.84 7.01
N GLY A 32 7.23 3.15 7.71
CA GLY A 32 7.72 2.43 8.88
C GLY A 32 9.01 1.66 8.59
N THR A 33 9.46 0.90 9.58
CA THR A 33 10.65 0.05 9.50
C THR A 33 10.29 -1.31 8.90
N PRO A 34 10.95 -1.76 7.81
CA PRO A 34 10.67 -3.07 7.25
C PRO A 34 10.97 -4.20 8.24
N SER A 35 10.02 -5.13 8.39
CA SER A 35 10.11 -6.26 9.33
C SER A 35 9.90 -7.57 8.60
N VAL A 36 10.99 -8.31 8.38
CA VAL A 36 10.94 -9.68 7.82
C VAL A 36 10.25 -10.64 8.78
N LYS A 37 10.32 -10.36 10.09
CA LYS A 37 9.58 -11.12 11.09
C LYS A 37 8.09 -11.01 10.87
N ASN A 38 7.55 -9.79 10.75
CA ASN A 38 6.12 -9.58 10.49
C ASN A 38 5.69 -10.23 9.17
N LEU A 39 6.52 -10.09 8.13
CA LEU A 39 6.26 -10.74 6.84
C LEU A 39 6.16 -12.26 6.98
N TYR A 40 7.08 -12.87 7.73
CA TYR A 40 7.04 -14.31 7.98
C TYR A 40 5.85 -14.72 8.85
N ASP A 41 5.55 -13.98 9.91
CA ASP A 41 4.46 -14.30 10.84
C ASP A 41 3.09 -14.21 10.14
N LEU A 42 2.93 -13.26 9.21
CA LEU A 42 1.70 -13.04 8.44
C LEU A 42 1.64 -13.81 7.12
N ARG A 43 2.65 -14.59 6.74
CA ARG A 43 2.79 -15.20 5.40
C ARG A 43 1.58 -16.00 4.93
N ASP A 44 0.86 -16.65 5.85
CA ASP A 44 -0.31 -17.48 5.54
C ASP A 44 -1.61 -16.64 5.44
N ASN A 45 -1.56 -15.37 5.87
CA ASN A 45 -2.67 -14.42 5.89
C ASN A 45 -2.51 -13.29 4.85
N ILE A 46 -1.51 -13.38 3.96
CA ILE A 46 -1.25 -12.40 2.91
C ILE A 46 -1.75 -12.94 1.56
N SER A 47 -2.63 -12.17 0.93
CA SER A 47 -2.96 -12.33 -0.49
C SER A 47 -2.21 -11.28 -1.31
N PHE A 48 -1.73 -11.65 -2.50
CA PHE A 48 -0.98 -10.76 -3.36
C PHE A 48 -1.25 -11.02 -4.85
N ILE A 49 -1.03 -9.98 -5.65
CA ILE A 49 -1.06 -10.03 -7.11
C ILE A 49 0.34 -9.64 -7.60
N ASP A 50 1.03 -10.57 -8.26
CA ASP A 50 2.41 -10.38 -8.72
C ASP A 50 2.43 -9.96 -10.20
N GLU A 51 2.19 -8.66 -10.44
CA GLU A 51 2.27 -8.02 -11.76
C GLU A 51 1.52 -8.76 -12.90
N SER A 52 0.53 -9.59 -12.58
CA SER A 52 -0.18 -10.47 -13.53
C SER A 52 -1.34 -9.78 -14.25
N VAL A 53 -1.71 -8.57 -13.83
CA VAL A 53 -2.78 -7.76 -14.43
C VAL A 53 -2.19 -6.46 -14.93
N VAL A 54 -2.40 -6.19 -16.21
CA VAL A 54 -2.05 -4.93 -16.86
C VAL A 54 -3.34 -4.11 -16.99
N LEU A 55 -3.26 -2.83 -16.60
CA LEU A 55 -4.36 -1.89 -16.76
C LEU A 55 -4.02 -0.89 -17.87
N ALA A 56 -4.88 -0.77 -18.86
CA ALA A 56 -4.87 0.36 -19.78
C ALA A 56 -5.57 1.57 -19.14
N ASN A 57 -5.49 2.72 -19.82
CA ASN A 57 -6.11 3.95 -19.34
C ASN A 57 -7.62 3.75 -19.12
N MET A 58 -8.13 4.23 -17.97
CA MET A 58 -9.51 4.07 -17.50
C MET A 58 -9.95 2.63 -17.19
N GLU A 59 -9.09 1.62 -17.34
CA GLU A 59 -9.42 0.26 -16.90
C GLU A 59 -9.38 0.15 -15.38
N THR A 60 -10.16 -0.78 -14.85
CA THR A 60 -10.22 -1.09 -13.42
C THR A 60 -10.25 -2.59 -13.24
N VAL A 61 -9.47 -3.07 -12.29
CA VAL A 61 -9.57 -4.44 -11.78
C VAL A 61 -10.10 -4.39 -10.34
N GLN A 62 -10.93 -5.37 -10.00
CA GLN A 62 -11.53 -5.48 -8.67
C GLN A 62 -11.16 -6.82 -8.06
N TYR A 63 -10.83 -6.80 -6.77
CA TYR A 63 -10.56 -7.98 -5.97
C TYR A 63 -11.44 -7.94 -4.72
N VAL A 64 -11.87 -9.11 -4.27
CA VAL A 64 -12.61 -9.26 -3.01
C VAL A 64 -11.65 -9.78 -1.96
N ALA A 65 -11.47 -9.03 -0.87
CA ALA A 65 -10.79 -9.49 0.31
C ALA A 65 -11.83 -9.95 1.34
N ILE A 66 -11.72 -11.21 1.77
CA ILE A 66 -12.55 -11.77 2.83
C ILE A 66 -11.73 -11.68 4.12
N VAL A 67 -12.33 -11.10 5.16
CA VAL A 67 -11.71 -10.93 6.47
C VAL A 67 -12.62 -11.55 7.51
N ASP A 68 -12.06 -12.45 8.31
CA ASP A 68 -12.83 -13.12 9.35
C ASP A 68 -13.16 -12.17 10.51
N PRO A 69 -14.27 -12.40 11.23
CA PRO A 69 -14.62 -11.59 12.39
C PRO A 69 -13.53 -11.65 13.46
N GLY A 70 -13.11 -10.48 13.94
CA GLY A 70 -12.11 -10.37 15.03
C GLY A 70 -10.67 -10.20 14.58
N GLU A 71 -10.40 -10.19 13.27
CA GLU A 71 -9.07 -9.84 12.76
C GLU A 71 -8.67 -8.41 13.16
N PRO A 72 -7.46 -8.21 13.68
CA PRO A 72 -7.08 -6.96 14.35
C PRO A 72 -6.87 -5.80 13.38
N ALA A 73 -6.55 -6.09 12.11
CA ALA A 73 -6.30 -5.08 11.10
C ALA A 73 -6.46 -5.65 9.69
N LEU A 74 -6.78 -4.76 8.74
CA LEU A 74 -6.73 -5.01 7.31
C LEU A 74 -5.86 -3.94 6.65
N ARG A 75 -4.84 -4.35 5.89
CA ARG A 75 -3.89 -3.44 5.23
C ARG A 75 -3.82 -3.72 3.73
N PHE A 76 -3.96 -2.68 2.91
CA PHE A 76 -3.76 -2.76 1.47
C PHE A 76 -2.55 -1.94 1.05
N THR A 77 -1.73 -2.50 0.15
CA THR A 77 -0.56 -1.81 -0.40
C THR A 77 -0.50 -2.07 -1.89
N MET A 78 -0.43 -1.00 -2.67
CA MET A 78 -0.26 -1.07 -4.13
C MET A 78 1.09 -0.45 -4.50
N THR A 79 1.88 -1.21 -5.25
CA THR A 79 3.11 -0.74 -5.89
C THR A 79 3.06 -1.12 -7.36
N TYR A 80 3.66 -0.29 -8.22
CA TYR A 80 3.80 -0.58 -9.64
C TYR A 80 5.13 -0.02 -10.15
N ALA A 81 5.65 -0.62 -11.23
CA ALA A 81 6.86 -0.19 -11.88
C ALA A 81 6.52 0.91 -12.88
N ASP A 82 6.53 2.15 -12.42
CA ASP A 82 6.35 3.29 -13.29
C ASP A 82 7.56 3.41 -14.26
N PRO A 83 7.35 3.68 -15.57
CA PRO A 83 8.45 3.91 -16.49
C PRO A 83 9.33 5.08 -16.06
N ALA A 84 10.58 5.09 -16.54
CA ALA A 84 11.50 6.19 -16.25
C ALA A 84 10.94 7.52 -16.76
N GLY A 85 10.79 8.49 -15.85
CA GLY A 85 10.30 9.83 -16.18
C GLY A 85 11.37 10.70 -16.86
N ASN A 86 10.92 11.84 -17.41
CA ASN A 86 11.81 12.86 -17.96
C ASN A 86 12.48 13.65 -16.81
N PRO A 87 13.82 13.72 -16.72
CA PRO A 87 14.50 14.47 -15.65
C PRO A 87 14.17 15.96 -15.58
N ALA A 88 13.68 16.56 -16.68
CA ALA A 88 13.27 17.96 -16.74
C ALA A 88 11.79 18.18 -16.36
N ALA A 89 11.01 17.13 -16.12
CA ALA A 89 9.60 17.26 -15.77
C ALA A 89 9.42 17.67 -14.30
N ALA A 90 8.43 18.53 -14.04
CA ALA A 90 8.07 18.93 -12.67
C ALA A 90 7.46 17.78 -11.84
N MET A 91 6.93 16.74 -12.51
CA MET A 91 6.36 15.54 -11.89
C MET A 91 7.02 14.30 -12.51
N HIS A 92 7.52 13.41 -11.64
CA HIS A 92 8.17 12.18 -12.09
C HIS A 92 7.19 11.05 -12.44
N ARG A 93 5.98 11.08 -11.86
CA ARG A 93 4.96 10.05 -12.08
C ARG A 93 4.45 10.12 -13.51
N ILE A 94 4.50 8.99 -14.22
CA ILE A 94 4.02 8.85 -15.60
C ILE A 94 2.63 8.20 -15.62
N ASN A 95 2.51 7.01 -15.03
CA ASN A 95 1.23 6.32 -14.92
C ASN A 95 0.57 6.65 -13.58
N ASP A 96 -0.69 7.09 -13.61
CA ASP A 96 -1.47 7.39 -12.41
C ASP A 96 -2.47 6.28 -12.13
N ILE A 97 -2.19 5.47 -11.11
CA ILE A 97 -3.03 4.35 -10.69
C ILE A 97 -3.51 4.65 -9.27
N SER A 98 -4.83 4.54 -9.07
CA SER A 98 -5.50 4.80 -7.80
C SER A 98 -5.93 3.50 -7.12
N LEU A 99 -5.72 3.41 -5.81
CA LEU A 99 -6.26 2.34 -4.96
C LEU A 99 -7.52 2.87 -4.26
N LYS A 100 -8.61 2.11 -4.35
CA LYS A 100 -9.85 2.35 -3.60
C LYS A 100 -10.30 1.06 -2.93
N VAL A 101 -10.75 1.15 -1.69
CA VAL A 101 -11.33 0.05 -0.92
C VAL A 101 -12.72 0.45 -0.49
N THR A 102 -13.70 -0.41 -0.70
CA THR A 102 -15.08 -0.19 -0.25
C THR A 102 -15.42 -1.24 0.81
N SER A 103 -15.82 -0.80 1.99
CA SER A 103 -16.23 -1.70 3.08
C SER A 103 -17.59 -2.36 2.79
N PRO A 104 -17.96 -3.43 3.50
CA PRO A 104 -19.32 -4.00 3.43
C PRO A 104 -20.42 -2.99 3.80
N SER A 105 -20.09 -1.96 4.60
CA SER A 105 -20.98 -0.85 4.95
C SER A 105 -20.95 0.30 3.95
N SER A 106 -20.36 0.10 2.76
CA SER A 106 -20.23 1.10 1.69
C SER A 106 -19.37 2.33 2.03
N VAL A 107 -18.49 2.23 3.03
CA VAL A 107 -17.49 3.27 3.32
C VAL A 107 -16.34 3.12 2.33
N GLU A 108 -15.95 4.21 1.69
CA GLU A 108 -14.83 4.23 0.74
C GLU A 108 -13.55 4.76 1.41
N TYR A 109 -12.44 4.08 1.15
CA TYR A 109 -11.10 4.47 1.54
C TYR A 109 -10.26 4.63 0.28
N HIS A 110 -9.57 5.76 0.15
CA HIS A 110 -8.65 6.02 -0.95
C HIS A 110 -7.21 5.84 -0.48
N GLY A 111 -6.37 5.29 -1.34
CA GLY A 111 -4.96 5.11 -1.05
C GLY A 111 -4.29 6.44 -0.66
N ASN A 112 -3.62 6.45 0.49
CA ASN A 112 -2.88 7.61 1.01
C ASN A 112 -3.73 8.86 1.26
N ASN A 113 -5.02 8.69 1.54
CA ASN A 113 -5.95 9.76 1.90
C ASN A 113 -6.29 9.68 3.39
N GLY A 114 -5.85 10.66 4.17
CA GLY A 114 -6.05 10.77 5.61
C GLY A 114 -5.55 12.10 6.15
#